data_AF-A0A830BAW2-F1
#
_entry.id   AF-A0A830BAW2-F1
#
_cell.length_a   1.000
_cell.length_b   1.000
_cell.length_c   1.000
_cell.angle_alpha   90.00
_cell.angle_beta   90.00
_cell.angle_gamma   90.00
#
_symmetry.space_group_name_H-M   'P 1'
#
loop_
_entity.id
_entity.type
_entity.pdbx_description
1 polymer ?
#
loop_
_entity_poly.entity_id
_entity_poly.type
_entity_poly.pdbx_seq_one_letter_code
_entity_poly.pdbx_strand_id
1 'polypeptide(L)'
;MLVDSLNLGPVSPFDATAIILAIGISIIISSWSENYGDPSDNKDLLTQFRGAAVAIASDEKIALLGAIQSLFEGSMYTFVFLWTPSLSPNDEEIPYSFIFATFMLASMLGSSIVARLLARNTIKVESYMQIVFVVSSAALLLPILTNFLITPSKAKGGCITFAGCLQVLGFCVFEACVGIFWPSIMKMRSQYIPEEARSTIMNFFRIPLNIFVCVVLYNVNAFPISVMFGMCPILLFVASILQRRLSAIGEKPKTEEWAMLNERNGEDESMTLLNSLNLNRETTPGGSF
;
A
#
# COMPACT_ATOMS: atom_id res chain seq x y z
N MET A 1 22.38 -25.27 -3.41
CA MET A 1 23.56 -24.50 -2.97
C MET A 1 24.00 -24.80 -1.55
N LEU A 2 23.20 -24.64 -0.48
CA LEU A 2 23.66 -25.01 0.89
C LEU A 2 23.78 -26.54 1.08
N VAL A 3 22.85 -27.30 0.49
CA VAL A 3 22.84 -28.78 0.51
C VAL A 3 24.03 -29.34 -0.28
N ASP A 4 24.32 -28.78 -1.46
CA ASP A 4 25.35 -29.30 -2.36
C ASP A 4 26.78 -28.89 -1.97
N SER A 5 26.97 -27.72 -1.34
CA SER A 5 28.31 -27.21 -1.00
C SER A 5 28.81 -27.64 0.38
N LEU A 6 27.91 -27.94 1.33
CA LEU A 6 28.26 -28.35 2.70
C LEU A 6 27.94 -29.82 3.01
N ASN A 7 27.36 -30.56 2.05
CA ASN A 7 26.95 -31.96 2.22
C ASN A 7 25.98 -32.20 3.40
N LEU A 8 25.34 -31.13 3.87
CA LEU A 8 24.31 -31.17 4.91
C LEU A 8 23.03 -31.59 4.21
N GLY A 9 22.40 -32.66 4.69
CA GLY A 9 21.24 -33.28 4.07
C GLY A 9 20.07 -32.32 3.77
N PRO A 10 18.98 -32.82 3.17
CA PRO A 10 17.86 -31.99 2.70
C PRO A 10 17.16 -31.15 3.79
N VAL A 11 17.48 -31.38 5.08
CA VAL A 11 17.01 -30.61 6.24
C VAL A 11 17.83 -29.35 6.56
N SER A 12 19.01 -29.17 5.94
CA SER A 12 19.92 -28.06 6.21
C SER A 12 19.34 -26.63 6.12
N PRO A 13 18.43 -26.29 5.17
CA PRO A 13 17.78 -24.97 5.18
C PRO A 13 16.84 -24.78 6.39
N PHE A 14 16.23 -25.85 6.90
CA PHE A 14 15.37 -25.76 8.09
C PHE A 14 16.20 -25.52 9.35
N ASP A 15 17.31 -26.24 9.52
CA ASP A 15 18.22 -26.07 10.66
C ASP A 15 18.84 -24.67 10.68
N ALA A 16 19.27 -24.16 9.52
CA ALA A 16 19.78 -22.80 9.40
C ALA A 16 18.72 -21.75 9.77
N THR A 17 17.46 -21.96 9.36
CA THR A 17 16.36 -21.07 9.69
C THR A 17 16.05 -21.08 11.20
N ALA A 18 16.10 -22.26 11.84
CA ALA A 18 15.86 -22.39 13.28
C ALA A 18 16.90 -21.62 14.11
N ILE A 19 18.17 -21.66 13.72
CA ILE A 19 19.26 -20.92 14.39
C ILE A 19 19.03 -19.41 14.27
N ILE A 20 18.71 -18.91 13.08
CA ILE A 20 18.42 -17.48 12.85
C ILE A 20 17.20 -17.04 13.67
N LEU A 21 16.17 -17.88 13.73
CA LEU A 21 14.96 -17.61 14.51
C LEU A 21 15.24 -17.54 16.01
N ALA A 22 16.07 -18.44 16.56
CA ALA A 22 16.49 -18.41 17.95
C ALA A 22 17.27 -17.13 18.31
N ILE A 23 18.13 -16.67 17.41
CA ILE A 23 18.83 -15.38 17.56
C ILE A 23 17.80 -14.23 17.56
N GLY A 24 16.84 -14.25 16.63
CA GLY A 24 15.77 -13.25 16.55
C GLY A 24 14.95 -13.16 17.83
N ILE A 25 14.52 -14.30 18.39
CA ILE A 25 13.83 -14.36 19.69
C ILE A 25 14.68 -13.75 20.81
N SER A 26 15.98 -14.07 20.84
CA SER A 26 16.88 -13.57 21.87
C SER A 26 17.05 -12.04 21.82
N ILE A 27 17.05 -11.47 20.60
CA ILE A 27 17.09 -10.02 20.41
C ILE A 27 15.76 -9.38 20.84
N ILE A 28 14.62 -9.99 20.51
CA ILE A 28 13.30 -9.48 20.90
C ILE A 28 13.17 -9.42 22.43
N ILE A 29 13.52 -10.51 23.12
CA ILE A 29 13.45 -10.57 24.59
C ILE A 29 14.35 -9.51 25.23
N SER A 30 15.51 -9.24 24.63
CA SER A 30 16.47 -8.27 25.20
C SER A 30 16.17 -6.81 24.84
N SER A 31 15.53 -6.55 23.69
CA SER A 31 15.34 -5.19 23.16
C SER A 31 13.90 -4.66 23.34
N TRP A 32 12.93 -5.53 23.62
CA TRP A 32 11.53 -5.13 23.72
C TRP A 32 11.09 -5.01 25.17
N SER A 33 10.84 -3.78 25.64
CA SER A 33 10.14 -3.57 26.91
C SER A 33 8.67 -3.88 26.70
N GLU A 34 8.14 -4.86 27.43
CA GLU A 34 6.78 -5.31 27.25
C GLU A 34 5.78 -4.20 27.62
N ASN A 35 4.99 -3.76 26.63
CA ASN A 35 3.91 -2.81 26.84
C ASN A 35 2.70 -3.58 27.37
N TYR A 36 2.63 -3.76 28.69
CA TYR A 36 1.43 -4.30 29.34
C TYR A 36 0.31 -3.27 29.15
N GLY A 37 -0.60 -3.56 28.21
CA GLY A 37 -1.77 -2.72 27.96
C GLY A 37 -2.53 -2.42 29.25
N ASP A 38 -3.10 -1.23 29.32
CA ASP A 38 -3.84 -0.77 30.50
C ASP A 38 -5.01 -1.75 30.78
N PRO A 39 -5.05 -2.45 31.93
CA PRO A 39 -6.11 -3.43 32.24
C PRO A 39 -7.51 -2.81 32.29
N SER A 40 -7.59 -1.47 32.27
CA SER A 40 -8.82 -0.69 32.19
C SER A 40 -9.41 -0.58 30.77
N ASP A 41 -8.70 -0.96 29.70
CA ASP A 41 -9.14 -0.78 28.31
C ASP A 41 -9.73 -2.05 27.67
N ASN A 42 -10.49 -2.82 28.44
CA ASN A 42 -11.25 -3.97 27.96
C ASN A 42 -12.52 -3.52 27.22
N LYS A 43 -12.35 -2.67 26.19
CA LYS A 43 -13.45 -2.22 25.34
C LYS A 43 -13.95 -3.41 24.55
N ASP A 44 -15.22 -3.76 24.74
CA ASP A 44 -15.93 -4.78 23.96
C ASP A 44 -15.64 -4.63 22.46
N LEU A 45 -15.34 -5.74 21.79
CA LEU A 45 -15.02 -5.74 20.35
C LEU A 45 -16.12 -5.04 19.54
N LEU A 46 -17.39 -5.26 19.89
CA LEU A 46 -18.54 -4.59 19.27
C LEU A 46 -18.47 -3.06 19.41
N THR A 47 -18.04 -2.56 20.56
CA THR A 47 -17.88 -1.13 20.82
C THR A 47 -16.72 -0.55 20.02
N GLN A 48 -15.62 -1.30 19.87
CA GLN A 48 -14.49 -0.91 19.01
C GLN A 48 -14.86 -0.92 17.52
N PHE A 49 -15.60 -1.94 17.05
CA PHE A 49 -16.09 -2.01 15.67
C PHE A 49 -17.09 -0.89 15.37
N ARG A 50 -17.98 -0.57 16.32
CA ARG A 50 -18.90 0.56 16.20
C ARG A 50 -18.14 1.89 16.17
N GLY A 51 -17.15 2.07 17.03
CA GLY A 51 -16.28 3.25 17.04
C GLY A 51 -15.51 3.40 15.72
N ALA A 52 -14.96 2.30 15.19
CA ALA A 52 -14.31 2.28 13.89
C ALA A 52 -15.29 2.61 12.76
N ALA A 53 -16.50 2.05 12.76
CA ALA A 53 -17.52 2.33 11.75
C ALA A 53 -17.94 3.82 11.77
N VAL A 54 -18.07 4.42 12.95
CA VAL A 54 -18.37 5.86 13.09
C VAL A 54 -17.18 6.69 12.59
N ALA A 55 -15.94 6.35 12.97
CA ALA A 55 -14.75 7.05 12.51
C ALA A 55 -14.58 6.99 10.98
N ILE A 56 -14.86 5.83 10.38
CA ILE A 56 -14.87 5.62 8.94
C ILE A 56 -15.98 6.44 8.27
N ALA A 57 -17.17 6.48 8.85
CA ALA A 57 -18.29 7.25 8.31
C ALA A 57 -18.06 8.77 8.44
N SER A 58 -17.30 9.21 9.43
CA SER A 58 -16.98 10.62 9.65
C SER A 58 -15.81 11.12 8.80
N ASP A 59 -14.83 10.27 8.48
CA ASP A 59 -13.67 10.65 7.68
C ASP A 59 -13.56 9.79 6.41
N GLU A 60 -13.97 10.41 5.30
CA GLU A 60 -13.88 9.81 3.97
C GLU A 60 -12.44 9.40 3.62
N LYS A 61 -11.41 10.07 4.15
CA LYS A 61 -10.01 9.71 3.88
C LYS A 61 -9.65 8.36 4.49
N ILE A 62 -10.15 8.07 5.69
CA ILE A 62 -9.94 6.79 6.37
C ILE A 62 -10.63 5.67 5.57
N ALA A 63 -11.86 5.93 5.10
CA ALA A 63 -12.61 4.98 4.30
C ALA A 63 -11.91 4.67 2.96
N LEU A 64 -11.48 5.71 2.24
CA LEU A 64 -10.76 5.59 0.98
C LEU A 64 -9.43 4.87 1.17
N LEU A 65 -8.66 5.22 2.20
CA LEU A 65 -7.38 4.59 2.52
C LEU A 65 -7.55 3.08 2.78
N GLY A 66 -8.54 2.71 3.60
CA GLY A 66 -8.85 1.31 3.89
C GLY A 66 -9.26 0.54 2.64
N ALA A 67 -10.14 1.11 1.81
CA ALA A 67 -10.58 0.49 0.56
C ALA A 67 -9.42 0.28 -0.43
N ILE A 68 -8.57 1.29 -0.64
CA ILE A 68 -7.39 1.20 -1.51
C ILE A 68 -6.44 0.12 -1.04
N GLN A 69 -6.17 0.09 0.27
CA GLN A 69 -5.27 -0.89 0.85
C GLN A 69 -5.79 -2.31 0.63
N SER A 70 -7.06 -2.54 0.94
CA SER A 70 -7.68 -3.85 0.75
C SER A 70 -7.64 -4.25 -0.74
N LEU A 71 -8.07 -3.39 -1.67
CA LEU A 71 -8.09 -3.71 -3.11
C LEU A 71 -6.72 -4.12 -3.65
N PHE A 72 -5.65 -3.44 -3.20
CA PHE A 72 -4.29 -3.78 -3.57
C PHE A 72 -3.84 -5.12 -2.98
N GLU A 73 -4.06 -5.34 -1.69
CA GLU A 73 -3.71 -6.59 -1.01
C GLU A 73 -4.46 -7.79 -1.61
N GLY A 74 -5.74 -7.64 -1.91
CA GLY A 74 -6.52 -8.68 -2.58
C GLY A 74 -5.97 -9.05 -3.96
N SER A 75 -5.52 -8.05 -4.72
CA SER A 75 -4.87 -8.27 -6.02
C SER A 75 -3.50 -8.95 -5.87
N MET A 76 -2.73 -8.55 -4.85
CA MET A 76 -1.43 -9.14 -4.54
C MET A 76 -1.54 -10.61 -4.11
N TYR A 77 -2.50 -10.95 -3.23
CA TYR A 77 -2.75 -12.35 -2.86
C TYR A 77 -3.16 -13.20 -4.05
N THR A 78 -4.05 -12.68 -4.90
CA THR A 78 -4.46 -13.38 -6.13
C THR A 78 -3.25 -13.60 -7.06
N PHE A 79 -2.39 -12.60 -7.21
CA PHE A 79 -1.14 -12.74 -7.97
C PHE A 79 -0.22 -13.85 -7.40
N VAL A 80 -0.02 -13.89 -6.08
CA VAL A 80 0.83 -14.91 -5.42
C VAL A 80 0.31 -16.34 -5.65
N PHE A 81 -1.00 -16.53 -5.78
CA PHE A 81 -1.57 -17.82 -6.14
C PHE A 81 -1.48 -18.16 -7.63
N LEU A 82 -1.57 -17.16 -8.50
CA LEU A 82 -1.71 -17.39 -9.95
C LEU A 82 -0.40 -17.27 -10.74
N TRP A 83 0.67 -16.68 -10.20
CA TRP A 83 1.92 -16.50 -10.95
C TRP A 83 2.55 -17.84 -11.36
N THR A 84 2.57 -18.85 -10.48
CA THR A 84 3.12 -20.18 -10.78
C THR A 84 2.37 -20.90 -11.91
N PRO A 85 1.03 -21.09 -11.87
CA PRO A 85 0.31 -21.73 -12.97
C PRO A 85 0.30 -20.88 -14.25
N SER A 86 0.47 -19.56 -14.15
CA SER A 86 0.54 -18.70 -15.34
C SER A 86 1.85 -18.80 -16.13
N LEU A 87 2.94 -19.18 -15.44
CA LEU A 87 4.27 -19.33 -16.02
C LEU A 87 4.51 -20.75 -16.55
N SER A 88 3.90 -21.76 -15.92
CA SER A 88 4.03 -23.15 -16.33
C SER A 88 2.66 -23.80 -16.60
N PRO A 89 1.96 -23.41 -17.68
CA PRO A 89 0.69 -24.03 -18.04
C PRO A 89 0.84 -25.48 -18.57
N ASN A 90 2.06 -25.90 -18.94
CA ASN A 90 2.36 -27.22 -19.53
C ASN A 90 3.37 -28.05 -18.71
N ASP A 91 3.52 -27.78 -17.41
CA ASP A 91 4.54 -28.41 -16.54
C ASP A 91 5.98 -28.28 -17.07
N GLU A 92 6.31 -27.10 -17.59
CA GLU A 92 7.68 -26.74 -17.97
C GLU A 92 8.58 -26.65 -16.72
N GLU A 93 9.81 -27.17 -16.82
CA GLU A 93 10.83 -27.07 -15.78
C GLU A 93 11.37 -25.63 -15.69
N ILE A 94 10.69 -24.81 -14.90
CA ILE A 94 11.05 -23.42 -14.66
C ILE A 94 11.74 -23.30 -13.28
N PRO A 95 12.87 -22.57 -13.17
CA PRO A 95 13.51 -22.31 -11.88
C PRO A 95 12.71 -21.32 -11.04
N TYR A 96 11.59 -21.77 -10.43
CA TYR A 96 10.66 -20.94 -9.65
C TYR A 96 11.36 -20.13 -8.55
N SER A 97 12.33 -20.72 -7.86
CA SER A 97 13.08 -20.04 -6.80
C SER A 97 13.89 -18.85 -7.29
N PHE A 98 14.44 -18.92 -8.51
CA PHE A 98 15.22 -17.82 -9.07
C PHE A 98 14.32 -16.66 -9.54
N ILE A 99 13.16 -16.99 -10.12
CA ILE A 99 12.14 -16.00 -10.48
C ILE A 99 11.63 -15.31 -9.21
N PHE A 100 11.30 -16.07 -8.17
CA PHE A 100 10.88 -15.53 -6.89
C PHE A 100 11.96 -14.66 -6.22
N ALA A 101 13.23 -15.05 -6.28
CA ALA A 101 14.33 -14.22 -5.81
C ALA A 101 14.41 -12.88 -6.58
N THR A 102 14.13 -12.91 -7.89
CA THR A 102 14.08 -11.69 -8.72
C THR A 102 12.90 -10.79 -8.32
N PHE A 103 11.75 -11.37 -7.97
CA PHE A 103 10.60 -10.63 -7.43
C PHE A 103 10.93 -9.96 -6.10
N MET A 104 11.59 -10.68 -5.19
CA MET A 104 12.05 -10.10 -3.91
C MET A 104 13.07 -8.99 -4.12
N LEU A 105 13.98 -9.13 -5.09
CA LEU A 105 14.90 -8.06 -5.44
C LEU A 105 14.16 -6.83 -5.99
N ALA A 106 13.17 -7.03 -6.87
CA ALA A 106 12.36 -5.95 -7.41
C ALA A 106 11.58 -5.20 -6.32
N SER A 107 10.98 -5.91 -5.36
CA SER A 107 10.25 -5.30 -4.24
C SER A 107 11.18 -4.55 -3.27
N MET A 108 12.40 -5.05 -3.05
CA MET A 108 13.43 -4.33 -2.28
C MET A 108 13.86 -3.03 -2.98
N LEU A 109 14.03 -3.06 -4.30
CA LEU A 109 14.34 -1.86 -5.10
C LEU A 109 13.21 -0.83 -5.00
N GLY A 110 11.95 -1.26 -5.14
CA GLY A 110 10.78 -0.39 -4.97
C GLY A 110 10.72 0.29 -3.61
N SER A 111 10.91 -0.51 -2.53
CA SER A 111 10.92 -0.01 -1.15
C SER A 111 12.05 1.01 -0.92
N SER A 112 13.23 0.75 -1.48
CA SER A 112 14.40 1.63 -1.35
C SER A 112 14.22 2.96 -2.06
N ILE A 113 13.59 2.97 -3.23
CA ILE A 113 13.25 4.19 -3.98
C ILE A 113 12.32 5.07 -3.15
N VAL A 114 11.27 4.48 -2.58
CA VAL A 114 10.31 5.21 -1.74
C VAL A 114 10.95 5.69 -0.45
N ALA A 115 11.76 4.88 0.22
CA ALA A 115 12.45 5.30 1.45
C ALA A 115 13.27 6.59 1.20
N ARG A 116 14.01 6.65 0.09
CA ARG A 116 14.76 7.86 -0.32
C ARG A 116 13.84 9.02 -0.69
N LEU A 117 12.71 8.73 -1.34
CA LEU A 117 11.74 9.76 -1.74
C LEU A 117 11.03 10.38 -0.52
N LEU A 118 10.64 9.54 0.44
CA LEU A 118 10.02 9.94 1.69
C LEU A 118 10.96 10.79 2.54
N ALA A 119 12.26 10.49 2.52
CA ALA A 119 13.27 11.27 3.22
C ALA A 119 13.43 12.70 2.67
N ARG A 120 13.15 12.93 1.38
CA ARG A 120 13.30 14.24 0.74
C ARG A 120 12.07 15.13 0.86
N ASN A 121 10.93 14.61 1.32
CA ASN A 121 9.64 15.30 1.50
C ASN A 121 9.15 16.15 0.29
N THR A 122 9.69 15.93 -0.91
CA THR A 122 9.40 16.74 -2.11
C THR A 122 8.16 16.28 -2.87
N ILE A 123 7.75 15.01 -2.72
CA ILE A 123 6.61 14.44 -3.45
C ILE A 123 5.57 13.92 -2.46
N LYS A 124 4.32 14.39 -2.64
CA LYS A 124 3.15 13.91 -1.90
C LYS A 124 2.92 12.42 -2.19
N VAL A 125 2.67 11.65 -1.14
CA VAL A 125 2.45 10.20 -1.26
C VAL A 125 1.22 9.92 -2.11
N GLU A 126 0.20 10.76 -1.99
CA GLU A 126 -1.06 10.53 -2.65
C GLU A 126 -0.95 10.57 -4.19
N SER A 127 -0.04 11.41 -4.71
CA SER A 127 0.12 11.66 -6.14
C SER A 127 0.88 10.55 -6.87
N TYR A 128 2.02 10.08 -6.32
CA TYR A 128 2.77 9.01 -6.97
C TYR A 128 2.09 7.63 -6.80
N MET A 129 1.34 7.41 -5.72
CA MET A 129 0.61 6.16 -5.50
C MET A 129 -0.43 5.89 -6.59
N GLN A 130 -1.03 6.94 -7.17
CA GLN A 130 -1.93 6.79 -8.31
C GLN A 130 -1.22 6.17 -9.52
N ILE A 131 0.00 6.64 -9.81
CA ILE A 131 0.85 6.11 -10.90
C ILE A 131 1.19 4.65 -10.63
N VAL A 132 1.55 4.32 -9.38
CA VAL A 132 1.87 2.94 -8.96
C VAL A 132 0.70 2.00 -9.23
N PHE A 133 -0.54 2.40 -8.92
CA PHE A 133 -1.71 1.57 -9.20
C PHE A 133 -1.99 1.40 -10.69
N VAL A 134 -1.79 2.44 -11.50
CA VAL A 134 -1.95 2.35 -12.97
C VAL A 134 -0.88 1.42 -13.57
N VAL A 135 0.38 1.58 -13.15
CA VAL A 135 1.48 0.71 -13.60
C VAL A 135 1.24 -0.73 -13.16
N SER A 136 0.78 -0.94 -11.92
CA SER A 136 0.43 -2.29 -11.42
C SER A 136 -0.70 -2.93 -12.22
N SER A 137 -1.74 -2.15 -12.56
CA SER A 137 -2.85 -2.62 -13.40
C SER A 137 -2.36 -2.99 -14.80
N ALA A 138 -1.55 -2.15 -15.45
CA ALA A 138 -0.95 -2.45 -16.75
C ALA A 138 -0.03 -3.69 -16.71
N ALA A 139 0.73 -3.84 -15.63
CA ALA A 139 1.64 -4.98 -15.43
C ALA A 139 0.91 -6.31 -15.30
N LEU A 140 -0.24 -6.34 -14.60
CA LEU A 140 -1.08 -7.54 -14.50
C LEU A 140 -1.95 -7.78 -15.74
N LEU A 141 -2.10 -6.79 -16.62
CA LEU A 141 -2.77 -6.95 -17.91
C LEU A 141 -1.88 -7.60 -18.97
N LEU A 142 -0.55 -7.43 -18.86
CA LEU A 142 0.44 -7.98 -19.80
C LEU A 142 0.28 -9.50 -20.03
N PRO A 143 0.20 -10.37 -19.00
CA PRO A 143 0.01 -11.81 -19.17
C PRO A 143 -1.27 -12.18 -19.93
N ILE A 144 -2.35 -11.41 -19.78
CA ILE A 144 -3.61 -11.65 -20.50
C ILE A 144 -3.42 -11.31 -21.97
N LEU A 145 -2.79 -10.17 -22.25
CA LEU A 145 -2.56 -9.69 -23.61
C LEU A 145 -1.60 -10.61 -24.37
N THR A 146 -0.56 -11.13 -23.71
CA THR A 146 0.38 -12.08 -24.31
C THR A 146 -0.29 -13.41 -24.63
N ASN A 147 -1.16 -13.92 -23.76
CA ASN A 147 -1.93 -15.14 -24.02
C ASN A 147 -2.95 -14.97 -25.17
N PHE A 148 -3.46 -13.75 -25.38
CA PHE A 148 -4.42 -13.47 -26.44
C PHE A 148 -3.77 -13.17 -27.80
N LEU A 149 -2.64 -12.45 -27.80
CA LEU A 149 -1.94 -12.03 -29.03
C LEU A 149 -0.94 -13.06 -29.56
N ILE A 150 -0.40 -13.92 -28.69
CA ILE A 150 0.61 -14.91 -29.04
C ILE A 150 0.01 -16.29 -28.81
N THR A 151 -0.41 -16.94 -29.90
CA THR A 151 -0.86 -18.33 -29.87
C THR A 151 0.22 -19.19 -29.21
N PRO A 152 -0.08 -19.98 -28.17
CA PRO A 152 0.93 -20.79 -27.50
C PRO A 152 1.53 -21.75 -28.52
N SER A 153 2.82 -21.59 -28.80
CA SER A 153 3.54 -22.56 -29.61
C SER A 153 3.50 -23.90 -28.87
N LYS A 154 2.83 -24.90 -29.44
CA LYS A 154 2.70 -26.27 -28.91
C LYS A 154 4.04 -27.04 -28.92
N ALA A 155 5.18 -26.36 -28.82
CA ALA A 155 6.49 -26.97 -28.81
C ALA A 155 6.87 -27.32 -27.36
N LYS A 156 6.72 -28.60 -27.01
CA LYS A 156 7.22 -29.16 -25.75
C LYS A 156 8.74 -28.98 -25.67
N GLY A 157 9.22 -28.30 -24.62
CA GLY A 157 10.61 -28.42 -24.16
C GLY A 157 11.61 -27.39 -24.70
N GLY A 158 11.30 -26.09 -24.66
CA GLY A 158 12.25 -25.01 -24.94
C GLY A 158 12.53 -24.14 -23.71
N CYS A 159 13.68 -23.44 -23.70
CA CYS A 159 13.96 -22.35 -22.75
C CYS A 159 12.88 -21.25 -22.84
N ILE A 160 12.73 -20.44 -21.78
CA ILE A 160 11.73 -19.36 -21.64
C ILE A 160 11.45 -18.68 -22.99
N THR A 161 10.23 -18.89 -23.51
CA THR A 161 9.75 -18.23 -24.74
C THR A 161 9.74 -16.72 -24.54
N PHE A 162 9.90 -15.92 -25.60
CA PHE A 162 9.81 -14.44 -25.54
C PHE A 162 8.55 -13.94 -24.78
N ALA A 163 7.43 -14.65 -24.92
CA ALA A 163 6.20 -14.41 -24.16
C ALA A 163 6.38 -14.60 -22.64
N GLY A 164 7.06 -15.66 -22.20
CA GLY A 164 7.38 -15.92 -20.79
C GLY A 164 8.33 -14.88 -20.20
N CYS A 165 9.30 -14.40 -20.99
CA CYS A 165 10.18 -13.30 -20.56
C CYS A 165 9.39 -12.01 -20.31
N LEU A 166 8.44 -11.69 -21.19
CA LEU A 166 7.56 -10.53 -21.04
C LEU A 166 6.61 -10.67 -19.85
N GLN A 167 6.11 -11.88 -19.57
CA GLN A 167 5.32 -12.17 -18.35
C GLN A 167 6.15 -11.97 -17.08
N VAL A 168 7.36 -12.53 -17.01
CA VAL A 168 8.27 -12.34 -15.86
C VAL A 168 8.59 -10.85 -15.68
N LEU A 169 8.83 -10.11 -16.76
CA LEU A 169 9.07 -8.67 -16.69
C LEU A 169 7.86 -7.93 -16.12
N GLY A 170 6.64 -8.25 -16.56
CA GLY A 170 5.40 -7.70 -16.00
C GLY A 170 5.27 -7.99 -14.51
N PHE A 171 5.53 -9.22 -14.08
CA PHE A 171 5.50 -9.61 -12.67
C PHE A 171 6.56 -8.90 -11.82
N CYS A 172 7.78 -8.72 -12.35
CA CYS A 172 8.81 -7.93 -11.69
C CYS A 172 8.40 -6.46 -11.51
N VAL A 173 7.74 -5.86 -12.51
CA VAL A 173 7.22 -4.48 -12.41
C VAL A 173 6.13 -4.39 -11.35
N PHE A 174 5.22 -5.38 -11.30
CA PHE A 174 4.19 -5.45 -10.26
C PHE A 174 4.81 -5.59 -8.86
N GLU A 175 5.80 -6.44 -8.68
CA GLU A 175 6.51 -6.63 -7.41
C GLU A 175 7.30 -5.39 -6.97
N ALA A 176 7.90 -4.66 -7.91
CA ALA A 176 8.47 -3.35 -7.62
C ALA A 176 7.40 -2.37 -7.12
N CYS A 177 6.19 -2.41 -7.69
CA CYS A 177 5.06 -1.61 -7.21
C CYS A 177 4.57 -2.03 -5.82
N VAL A 178 4.57 -3.34 -5.50
CA VAL A 178 4.28 -3.85 -4.14
C VAL A 178 5.31 -3.31 -3.14
N GLY A 179 6.59 -3.33 -3.51
CA GLY A 179 7.66 -2.73 -2.72
C GLY A 179 7.49 -1.23 -2.49
N ILE A 180 6.96 -0.50 -3.47
CA ILE A 180 6.62 0.92 -3.33
C ILE A 180 5.42 1.09 -2.39
N PHE A 181 4.39 0.26 -2.56
CA PHE A 181 3.11 0.38 -1.88
C PHE A 181 3.21 0.28 -0.36
N TRP A 182 3.96 -0.69 0.18
CA TRP A 182 4.06 -0.94 1.63
C TRP A 182 4.57 0.25 2.46
N PRO A 183 5.71 0.88 2.16
CA PRO A 183 6.17 2.06 2.90
C PRO A 183 5.24 3.27 2.71
N SER A 184 4.64 3.42 1.53
CA SER A 184 3.72 4.52 1.23
C SER A 184 2.41 4.43 2.01
N ILE A 185 1.77 3.26 2.02
CA ILE A 185 0.55 3.04 2.79
C ILE A 185 0.81 3.17 4.29
N MET A 186 1.99 2.73 4.77
CA MET A 186 2.40 2.87 6.17
C MET A 186 2.43 4.34 6.59
N LYS A 187 2.98 5.22 5.75
CA LYS A 187 3.03 6.66 6.00
C LYS A 187 1.65 7.32 5.98
N MET A 188 0.80 7.00 5.01
CA MET A 188 -0.56 7.54 4.95
C MET A 188 -1.41 7.07 6.13
N ARG A 189 -1.25 5.79 6.50
CA ARG A 189 -1.89 5.19 7.68
C ARG A 189 -1.47 5.88 8.97
N SER A 190 -0.23 6.33 9.09
CA SER A 190 0.21 7.08 10.26
C SER A 190 -0.22 8.53 10.30
N GLN A 191 -0.60 9.10 9.17
CA GLN A 191 -1.07 10.49 9.10
C GLN A 191 -2.58 10.61 9.27
N TYR A 192 -3.36 9.64 8.78
CA TYR A 192 -4.82 9.74 8.76
C TYR A 192 -5.51 8.91 9.82
N ILE A 193 -4.87 7.85 10.36
CA ILE A 193 -5.55 6.94 11.28
C ILE A 193 -4.94 7.04 12.68
N PRO A 194 -5.73 7.42 13.70
CA PRO A 194 -5.26 7.47 15.09
C PRO A 194 -4.75 6.09 15.52
N GLU A 195 -3.67 6.07 16.30
CA GLU A 195 -2.95 4.83 16.64
C GLU A 195 -3.84 3.80 17.33
N GLU A 196 -4.77 4.28 18.17
CA GLU A 196 -5.71 3.48 18.96
C GLU A 196 -6.68 2.65 18.09
N ALA A 197 -7.18 3.20 16.97
CA ALA A 197 -8.20 2.55 16.14
C ALA A 197 -7.63 1.92 14.87
N ARG A 198 -6.32 2.04 14.64
CA ARG A 198 -5.68 1.67 13.36
C ARG A 198 -5.88 0.21 13.01
N SER A 199 -5.65 -0.70 13.95
CA SER A 199 -5.81 -2.14 13.74
C SER A 199 -7.26 -2.49 13.41
N THR A 200 -8.21 -1.94 14.18
CA THR A 200 -9.64 -2.21 14.03
C THR A 200 -10.20 -1.72 12.70
N ILE A 201 -9.85 -0.51 12.28
CA ILE A 201 -10.26 0.08 11.00
C ILE A 201 -9.74 -0.76 9.83
N MET A 202 -8.46 -1.16 9.85
CA MET A 202 -7.89 -1.98 8.79
C MET A 202 -8.54 -3.36 8.70
N ASN A 203 -8.81 -3.98 9.85
CA ASN A 203 -9.47 -5.29 9.89
C ASN A 203 -10.91 -5.21 9.36
N PHE A 204 -11.63 -4.11 9.65
CA PHE A 204 -12.98 -3.89 9.14
C PHE A 204 -13.06 -3.89 7.60
N PHE A 205 -12.07 -3.30 6.90
CA PHE A 205 -12.02 -3.32 5.43
C PHE A 205 -11.43 -4.62 4.87
N ARG A 206 -10.48 -5.24 5.58
CA ARG A 206 -9.84 -6.48 5.15
C ARG A 206 -10.78 -7.68 5.20
N ILE A 207 -11.65 -7.80 6.21
CA ILE A 207 -12.50 -8.99 6.38
C ILE A 207 -13.43 -9.19 5.16
N PRO A 208 -14.26 -8.20 4.74
CA PRO A 208 -15.17 -8.39 3.62
C PRO A 208 -14.44 -8.65 2.31
N LEU A 209 -13.34 -7.93 2.05
CA LEU A 209 -12.61 -8.08 0.80
C LEU A 209 -11.85 -9.40 0.76
N ASN A 210 -11.21 -9.82 1.85
CA ASN A 210 -10.51 -11.11 1.89
C ASN A 210 -11.51 -12.26 1.76
N ILE A 211 -12.72 -12.15 2.33
CA ILE A 211 -13.79 -13.12 2.07
C ILE A 211 -14.14 -13.15 0.58
N PHE A 212 -14.32 -11.99 -0.07
CA PHE A 212 -14.58 -11.92 -1.50
C PHE A 212 -13.47 -12.59 -2.34
N VAL A 213 -12.20 -12.28 -2.04
CA VAL A 213 -11.04 -12.89 -2.71
C VAL A 213 -11.02 -14.41 -2.47
N CYS A 214 -11.25 -14.86 -1.24
CA CYS A 214 -11.33 -16.28 -0.92
C CYS A 214 -12.47 -16.98 -1.67
N VAL A 215 -13.64 -16.34 -1.85
CA VAL A 215 -14.75 -16.92 -2.63
C VAL A 215 -14.39 -17.04 -4.10
N VAL A 216 -13.72 -16.03 -4.68
CA VAL A 216 -13.24 -16.07 -6.06
C VAL A 216 -12.18 -17.17 -6.24
N LEU A 217 -11.22 -17.27 -5.32
CA LEU A 217 -10.18 -18.31 -5.31
C LEU A 217 -10.75 -19.72 -5.07
N TYR A 218 -11.76 -19.87 -4.20
CA TYR A 218 -12.42 -21.15 -3.95
C TYR A 218 -13.11 -21.68 -5.22
N ASN A 219 -13.65 -20.78 -6.03
CA ASN A 219 -14.27 -21.10 -7.30
C ASN A 219 -13.28 -21.11 -8.48
N VAL A 220 -11.96 -21.23 -8.25
CA VAL A 220 -10.93 -21.29 -9.32
C VAL A 220 -11.14 -22.45 -10.29
N ASN A 221 -11.78 -23.54 -9.86
CA ASN A 221 -12.14 -24.65 -10.76
C ASN A 221 -13.30 -24.30 -11.71
N ALA A 222 -14.11 -23.29 -11.38
CA ALA A 222 -15.22 -22.80 -12.20
C ALA A 222 -14.84 -21.58 -13.05
N PHE A 223 -13.81 -20.82 -12.67
CA PHE A 223 -13.36 -19.62 -13.39
C PHE A 223 -12.00 -19.82 -14.06
N PRO A 224 -11.86 -19.57 -15.37
CA PRO A 224 -10.57 -19.65 -16.03
C PRO A 224 -9.59 -18.62 -15.46
N ILE A 225 -8.30 -18.99 -15.39
CA ILE A 225 -7.19 -18.16 -14.87
C ILE A 225 -7.20 -16.75 -15.50
N SER A 226 -7.59 -16.63 -16.77
CA SER A 226 -7.72 -15.35 -17.50
C SER A 226 -8.73 -14.40 -16.87
N VAL A 227 -9.85 -14.91 -16.33
CA VAL A 227 -10.87 -14.10 -15.65
C VAL A 227 -10.31 -13.60 -14.31
N MET A 228 -9.63 -14.46 -13.55
CA MET A 228 -9.07 -14.08 -12.25
C MET A 228 -7.94 -13.05 -12.41
N PHE A 229 -7.05 -13.25 -13.38
CA PHE A 229 -6.06 -12.24 -13.76
C PHE A 229 -6.71 -10.97 -14.31
N GLY A 230 -7.86 -11.05 -14.97
CA GLY A 230 -8.60 -9.89 -15.50
C GLY A 230 -9.28 -9.06 -14.43
N MET A 231 -9.67 -9.68 -13.30
CA MET A 231 -10.26 -8.96 -12.17
C MET A 231 -9.23 -8.12 -11.42
N CYS A 232 -7.99 -8.60 -11.25
CA CYS A 232 -6.92 -7.86 -10.57
C CYS A 232 -6.65 -6.44 -11.13
N PRO A 233 -6.43 -6.23 -12.44
CA PRO A 233 -6.19 -4.91 -13.00
C PRO A 233 -7.43 -4.01 -12.91
N ILE A 234 -8.65 -4.56 -12.90
CA ILE A 234 -9.88 -3.80 -12.63
C ILE A 234 -9.89 -3.30 -11.18
N LEU A 235 -9.62 -4.18 -10.22
CA LEU A 235 -9.54 -3.80 -8.80
C LEU A 235 -8.46 -2.73 -8.55
N LEU A 236 -7.30 -2.87 -9.19
CA LEU A 236 -6.21 -1.88 -9.13
C LEU A 236 -6.57 -0.56 -9.83
N PHE A 237 -7.32 -0.61 -10.92
CA PHE A 237 -7.82 0.59 -11.59
C PHE A 237 -8.84 1.34 -10.73
N VAL A 238 -9.76 0.61 -10.09
CA VAL A 238 -10.67 1.17 -9.08
C VAL A 238 -9.87 1.79 -7.93
N ALA A 239 -8.84 1.10 -7.42
CA ALA A 239 -7.95 1.66 -6.39
C ALA A 239 -7.28 2.96 -6.85
N SER A 240 -6.88 3.07 -8.12
CA SER A 240 -6.33 4.31 -8.70
C SER A 240 -7.35 5.47 -8.69
N ILE A 241 -8.61 5.19 -9.00
CA ILE A 241 -9.70 6.19 -8.95
C ILE A 241 -9.92 6.65 -7.51
N LEU A 242 -9.98 5.70 -6.55
CA LEU A 242 -10.12 6.02 -5.13
C LEU A 242 -8.92 6.83 -4.61
N GLN A 243 -7.70 6.48 -5.04
CA GLN A 243 -6.48 7.21 -4.70
C GLN A 243 -6.50 8.64 -5.24
N ARG A 244 -7.03 8.84 -6.46
CA ARG A 244 -7.22 10.18 -7.02
C ARG A 244 -8.22 11.00 -6.22
N ARG A 245 -9.31 10.39 -5.74
CA ARG A 245 -10.29 11.04 -4.85
C ARG A 245 -9.64 11.43 -3.53
N LEU A 246 -8.88 10.51 -2.93
CA LEU A 246 -8.13 10.77 -1.70
C LEU A 246 -7.16 11.94 -1.85
N SER A 247 -6.41 12.00 -2.94
CA SER A 247 -5.51 13.12 -3.25
C SER A 247 -6.26 14.45 -3.37
N ALA A 248 -7.40 14.47 -4.05
CA ALA A 248 -8.21 15.68 -4.22
C ALA A 248 -8.80 16.19 -2.89
N ILE A 249 -9.17 15.27 -1.99
CA ILE A 249 -9.68 15.61 -0.65
C ILE A 249 -8.54 16.03 0.29
N GLY A 250 -7.33 15.48 0.13
CA GLY A 250 -6.15 15.87 0.89
C GLY A 250 -5.66 17.30 0.62
N GLU A 251 -5.96 17.87 -0.55
CA GLU A 251 -5.56 19.23 -0.92
C GLU A 251 -6.49 20.34 -0.40
N LYS A 252 -7.77 20.02 -0.14
CA LYS A 252 -8.77 20.99 0.34
C LYS A 252 -8.50 21.55 1.76
N PRO A 253 -8.18 20.75 2.80
CA PRO A 253 -8.11 21.26 4.17
C PRO A 253 -6.91 22.18 4.40
N LYS A 254 -5.75 21.92 3.78
CA LYS A 254 -4.59 22.83 3.90
C LYS A 254 -4.86 24.18 3.24
N THR A 255 -5.51 24.19 2.09
CA THR A 255 -5.76 25.45 1.34
C THR A 255 -6.77 26.33 2.06
N GLU A 256 -7.80 25.73 2.66
CA GLU A 256 -8.78 26.45 3.50
C GLU A 256 -8.15 26.92 4.83
N GLU A 257 -7.30 26.11 5.48
CA GLU A 257 -6.60 26.51 6.71
C GLU A 257 -5.61 27.67 6.47
N TRP A 258 -4.85 27.64 5.36
CA TRP A 258 -3.98 28.76 4.96
C TRP A 258 -4.79 29.99 4.53
N ALA A 259 -5.93 29.83 3.88
CA ALA A 259 -6.82 30.92 3.51
C ALA A 259 -7.43 31.58 4.76
N MET A 260 -7.93 30.80 5.71
CA MET A 260 -8.48 31.28 6.97
C MET A 260 -7.40 31.93 7.86
N LEU A 261 -6.18 31.39 7.89
CA LEU A 261 -5.05 32.00 8.61
C LEU A 261 -4.62 33.34 7.99
N ASN A 262 -4.61 33.45 6.65
CA ASN A 262 -4.31 34.70 5.97
C ASN A 262 -5.43 35.75 6.13
N GLU A 263 -6.70 35.33 6.09
CA GLU A 263 -7.84 36.21 6.36
C GLU A 263 -7.80 36.73 7.80
N ARG A 264 -7.56 35.84 8.78
CA ARG A 264 -7.46 36.24 10.20
C ARG A 264 -6.27 37.16 10.48
N ASN A 265 -5.11 36.88 9.89
CA ASN A 265 -3.94 37.76 9.99
C ASN A 265 -4.19 39.13 9.33
N GLY A 266 -4.91 39.19 8.21
CA GLY A 266 -5.27 40.44 7.54
C GLY A 266 -6.27 41.29 8.33
N GLU A 267 -7.22 40.65 9.03
CA GLU A 267 -8.16 41.31 9.94
C GLU A 267 -7.46 41.89 11.19
N ASP A 268 -6.54 41.14 11.78
CA ASP A 268 -5.74 41.59 12.94
C ASP A 268 -4.83 42.78 12.57
N GLU A 269 -4.23 42.77 11.38
CA GLU A 269 -3.38 43.88 10.89
C GLU A 269 -4.22 45.14 10.63
N SER A 270 -5.42 44.98 10.07
CA SER A 270 -6.37 46.07 9.83
C SER A 270 -6.90 46.70 11.13
N MET A 271 -7.23 45.89 12.14
CA MET A 271 -7.63 46.39 13.46
C MET A 271 -6.50 47.13 14.17
N THR A 272 -5.26 46.66 14.03
CA THR A 272 -4.08 47.30 14.63
C THR A 272 -3.84 48.69 14.01
N LEU A 273 -3.98 48.81 12.68
CA LEU A 273 -3.88 50.09 11.99
C LEU A 273 -5.01 51.06 12.39
N LEU A 274 -6.26 50.61 12.48
CA LEU A 274 -7.38 51.44 12.93
C LEU A 274 -7.20 51.95 14.36
N ASN A 275 -6.71 51.10 15.27
CA ASN A 275 -6.41 51.51 16.64
C ASN A 275 -5.26 52.52 16.69
N SER A 276 -4.21 52.38 15.86
CA SER A 276 -3.13 53.36 15.78
C SER A 276 -3.57 54.72 15.23
N LEU A 277 -4.49 54.73 14.26
CA LEU A 277 -5.07 55.94 13.69
C LEU A 277 -5.99 56.65 14.69
N ASN A 278 -6.77 55.91 15.48
CA ASN A 278 -7.60 56.48 16.55
C ASN A 278 -6.75 57.04 17.70
N LEU A 279 -5.67 56.36 18.09
CA LEU A 279 -4.73 56.87 19.11
C LEU A 279 -4.05 58.19 18.68
N ASN A 280 -3.73 58.33 17.39
CA ASN A 280 -3.17 59.56 16.83
C ASN A 280 -4.20 60.69 16.73
N ARG A 281 -5.50 60.36 16.67
CA ARG A 281 -6.59 61.34 16.65
C ARG A 281 -6.93 61.88 18.03
N GLU A 282 -6.76 61.10 19.09
CA GLU A 282 -6.96 61.55 20.48
C GLU A 282 -5.77 62.34 21.04
N THR A 283 -4.57 62.22 20.45
CA THR A 283 -3.35 62.92 20.87
C THR A 283 -3.11 64.26 20.17
N THR A 284 -4.04 64.72 19.32
CA THR A 284 -4.04 66.10 18.81
C THR A 284 -4.97 66.97 19.66
N PRO A 285 -4.48 67.66 20.71
CA PRO A 285 -5.28 68.65 21.42
C PRO A 285 -5.66 69.75 20.44
N GLY A 286 -6.95 70.14 20.47
CA GLY A 286 -7.51 71.19 19.64
C GLY A 286 -6.60 72.40 19.58
N GLY A 287 -5.98 72.60 18.42
CA GLY A 287 -5.35 73.85 18.04
C GLY A 287 -6.46 74.89 17.92
N SER A 288 -6.52 75.77 18.91
CA SER A 288 -7.23 77.03 18.88
C SER A 288 -6.82 77.85 17.66
N PHE A 289 -7.80 78.18 16.81
CA PHE A 289 -8.01 79.50 16.22
C PHE A 289 -9.48 79.61 15.77
#